data_AF-A0A8T4TXG0-F1
#
_entry.id   AF-A0A8T4TXG0-F1
#
_cell.length_a   1.000
_cell.length_b   1.000
_cell.length_c   1.000
_cell.angle_alpha   90.00
_cell.angle_beta   90.00
_cell.angle_gamma   90.00
#
_symmetry.space_group_name_H-M   'P 1'
#
loop_
_entity.id
_entity.type
_entity.pdbx_description
1 polymer ?
#
loop_
_entity_poly.entity_id
_entity_poly.type
_entity_poly.pdbx_seq_one_letter_code
_entity_poly.pdbx_strand_id
1 'polypeptide(L)'
;MENKSIFLEVFGGNPINRVLDFLVVHEDFDYSMTDIAKHSGVGYATLKLFWNKLEINKIVVQTRVVGKAKMYELNLKNPVVKKFRDFFWETAHQKIKEELEREEMLAA
;
A
#
# COMPACT_ATOMS: atom_id res chain seq x y z
N MET A 1 7.09 6.58 17.70
CA MET A 1 7.29 6.89 16.28
C MET A 1 6.24 6.10 15.53
N GLU A 2 5.43 6.73 14.67
CA GLU A 2 4.55 5.96 13.78
C GLU A 2 5.42 5.00 12.97
N ASN A 3 5.15 3.71 13.07
CA ASN A 3 5.90 2.67 12.38
C ASN A 3 5.54 2.76 10.90
N LYS A 4 6.28 3.56 10.14
CA LYS A 4 6.07 3.77 8.70
C LYS A 4 6.83 2.68 7.96
N SER A 5 6.24 2.14 6.89
CA SER A 5 6.97 1.25 6.01
C SER A 5 8.13 1.99 5.36
N ILE A 6 9.17 1.26 4.98
CA ILE A 6 10.31 1.80 4.22
C ILE A 6 9.82 2.52 2.95
N PHE A 7 8.79 1.99 2.30
CA PHE A 7 8.20 2.63 1.12
C PHE A 7 7.69 4.05 1.43
N LEU A 8 7.00 4.24 2.55
CA LEU A 8 6.51 5.56 2.98
C LEU A 8 7.64 6.49 3.44
N GLU A 9 8.74 5.96 3.95
CA GLU A 9 9.94 6.73 4.26
C GLU A 9 10.62 7.26 2.99
N VAL A 10 10.73 6.43 1.96
CA VAL A 10 11.39 6.79 0.69
C VAL A 10 10.53 7.70 -0.18
N PHE A 11 9.23 7.39 -0.34
CA PHE A 11 8.34 8.10 -1.28
C PHE A 11 7.35 9.06 -0.61
N GLY A 12 7.36 9.15 0.71
CA GLY A 12 6.54 10.05 1.50
C GLY A 12 5.11 9.53 1.78
N GLY A 13 4.59 9.96 2.93
CA GLY A 13 3.29 9.53 3.48
C GLY A 13 2.06 10.29 2.97
N ASN A 14 1.97 10.59 1.68
CA ASN A 14 0.75 11.22 1.14
C ASN A 14 -0.46 10.24 1.22
N PRO A 15 -1.71 10.72 1.14
CA PRO A 15 -2.89 9.86 1.29
C PRO A 15 -2.97 8.68 0.31
N ILE A 16 -2.53 8.87 -0.93
CA ILE A 16 -2.55 7.79 -1.94
C ILE A 16 -1.50 6.75 -1.58
N ASN A 17 -0.27 7.17 -1.26
CA ASN A 17 0.81 6.27 -0.89
C ASN A 17 0.46 5.44 0.35
N ARG A 18 -0.15 6.04 1.37
CA ARG A 18 -0.58 5.30 2.57
C ARG A 18 -1.62 4.23 2.28
N VAL A 19 -2.54 4.49 1.35
CA VAL A 19 -3.53 3.49 0.92
C VAL A 19 -2.86 2.38 0.11
N LEU A 20 -1.95 2.72 -0.81
CA LEU A 20 -1.23 1.72 -1.59
C LEU A 20 -0.31 0.86 -0.72
N ASP A 21 0.35 1.47 0.27
CA ASP A 21 1.15 0.78 1.28
C ASP A 21 0.32 -0.26 2.04
N PHE A 22 -0.83 0.16 2.58
CA PHE A 22 -1.77 -0.75 3.24
C PHE A 22 -2.20 -1.89 2.31
N LEU A 23 -2.58 -1.59 1.07
CA LEU A 23 -3.07 -2.58 0.11
C LEU A 23 -2.00 -3.58 -0.33
N VAL A 24 -0.74 -3.18 -0.42
CA VAL A 24 0.38 -4.08 -0.78
C VAL A 24 0.79 -4.93 0.42
N VAL A 25 0.93 -4.34 1.60
CA VAL A 25 1.30 -5.08 2.83
C VAL A 25 0.24 -6.12 3.21
N HIS A 26 -1.02 -5.86 2.88
CA HIS A 26 -2.15 -6.73 3.18
C HIS A 26 -2.84 -7.30 1.94
N GLU A 27 -2.07 -7.57 0.87
CA GLU A 27 -2.62 -7.98 -0.43
C GLU A 27 -3.35 -9.33 -0.46
N ASP A 28 -3.17 -10.16 0.59
CA ASP A 28 -3.81 -11.48 0.71
C ASP A 28 -5.31 -11.42 1.08
N PHE A 29 -5.85 -10.24 1.40
CA PHE A 29 -7.21 -10.08 1.91
C PHE A 29 -7.98 -8.95 1.23
N ASP A 30 -9.31 -9.02 1.36
CA ASP A 30 -10.22 -7.96 0.95
C ASP A 30 -10.71 -7.11 2.13
N TYR A 31 -10.92 -5.83 1.87
CA TYR A 31 -11.28 -4.84 2.90
C TYR A 31 -12.38 -3.92 2.41
N SER A 32 -13.22 -3.43 3.32
CA SER A 32 -14.14 -2.35 2.96
C SER A 32 -13.37 -1.03 2.83
N MET A 33 -13.90 -0.06 2.10
CA MET A 33 -13.29 1.29 2.07
C MET A 33 -13.16 1.92 3.46
N THR A 34 -14.04 1.56 4.40
CA THR A 34 -13.96 2.03 5.79
C THR A 34 -12.75 1.42 6.49
N ASP A 35 -12.50 0.12 6.30
CA ASP A 35 -11.34 -0.56 6.86
C ASP A 35 -10.05 -0.01 6.25
N ILE A 36 -10.01 0.16 4.92
CA ILE A 36 -8.87 0.75 4.21
C ILE A 36 -8.55 2.14 4.76
N ALA A 37 -9.55 3.03 4.85
CA ALA A 37 -9.37 4.37 5.41
C ALA A 37 -8.80 4.33 6.84
N LYS A 38 -9.38 3.47 7.70
CA LYS A 38 -8.96 3.32 9.09
C LYS A 38 -7.53 2.83 9.20
N HIS A 39 -7.19 1.75 8.50
CA HIS A 39 -5.90 1.07 8.63
C HIS A 39 -4.77 1.77 7.86
N SER A 40 -5.09 2.52 6.80
CA SER A 40 -4.11 3.39 6.13
C SER A 40 -3.91 4.74 6.83
N GLY A 41 -4.65 5.03 7.91
CA GLY A 41 -4.62 6.34 8.58
C GLY A 41 -5.09 7.50 7.69
N VAL A 42 -5.94 7.23 6.69
CA VAL A 42 -6.47 8.24 5.76
C VAL A 42 -7.94 8.48 6.06
N GLY A 43 -8.33 9.74 6.25
CA GLY A 43 -9.73 10.08 6.47
C GLY A 43 -10.62 9.59 5.32
N TYR A 44 -11.77 9.00 5.65
CA TYR A 44 -12.68 8.42 4.66
C TYR A 44 -13.12 9.42 3.57
N ALA A 45 -13.32 10.69 3.93
CA ALA A 45 -13.62 11.76 2.97
C ALA A 45 -12.47 11.96 1.97
N THR A 46 -11.23 11.91 2.43
CA THR A 46 -10.03 12.00 1.57
C THR A 46 -9.90 10.78 0.67
N LEU A 47 -10.13 9.57 1.19
CA LEU A 47 -10.12 8.34 0.39
C LEU A 47 -11.08 8.43 -0.80
N LYS A 48 -12.32 8.91 -0.57
CA LYS A 48 -13.32 9.07 -1.64
C LYS A 48 -12.87 9.96 -2.79
N LEU A 49 -12.00 10.94 -2.55
CA LEU A 49 -11.53 11.87 -3.60
C LEU A 49 -10.74 11.16 -4.70
N PHE A 50 -10.08 10.05 -4.39
CA PHE A 50 -9.24 9.32 -5.35
C PHE A 50 -9.65 7.85 -5.55
N TRP A 51 -10.55 7.31 -4.73
CA TRP A 51 -10.99 5.92 -4.83
C TRP A 51 -11.49 5.53 -6.22
N ASN A 52 -12.32 6.38 -6.83
CA ASN A 52 -12.85 6.14 -8.18
C ASN A 52 -11.74 5.97 -9.22
N LYS A 53 -10.60 6.68 -9.06
CA LYS A 53 -9.45 6.51 -9.94
C LYS A 53 -8.80 5.13 -9.76
N LEU A 54 -8.70 4.63 -8.53
CA LEU A 54 -8.16 3.29 -8.26
C LEU A 54 -9.05 2.20 -8.88
N GLU A 55 -10.37 2.33 -8.78
CA GLU A 55 -11.33 1.39 -9.37
C GLU A 55 -11.30 1.44 -10.91
N ILE A 56 -11.41 2.63 -11.52
CA ILE A 56 -11.42 2.80 -12.99
C ILE A 56 -10.13 2.25 -13.62
N ASN A 57 -8.98 2.50 -12.99
CA ASN A 57 -7.69 2.01 -13.47
C ASN A 57 -7.43 0.54 -13.08
N LYS A 58 -8.41 -0.14 -12.47
CA LYS A 58 -8.32 -1.53 -12.02
C LYS A 58 -7.08 -1.77 -11.14
N ILE A 59 -6.75 -0.80 -10.29
CA ILE A 59 -5.73 -0.94 -9.24
C ILE A 59 -6.31 -1.77 -8.10
N VAL A 60 -7.55 -1.47 -7.72
CA VAL A 60 -8.36 -2.28 -6.83
C VAL A 60 -9.56 -2.86 -7.57
N VAL A 61 -10.07 -3.99 -7.12
CA VAL A 61 -11.29 -4.61 -7.66
C VAL A 61 -12.23 -4.99 -6.53
N GLN A 62 -13.54 -4.82 -6.76
CA GLN A 62 -14.55 -5.28 -5.82
C GLN A 62 -14.63 -6.81 -5.88
N THR A 63 -14.55 -7.48 -4.73
CA THR A 63 -14.55 -8.95 -4.62
C THR A 63 -15.94 -9.50 -4.29
N ARG A 64 -16.53 -9.00 -3.20
CA ARG A 64 -17.80 -9.48 -2.64
C ARG A 64 -18.52 -8.36 -1.89
N VAL A 65 -19.71 -8.69 -1.38
CA VAL A 65 -20.48 -7.84 -0.47
C VAL A 65 -20.69 -8.62 0.83
N VAL A 66 -20.35 -8.00 1.96
CA VAL A 66 -20.57 -8.56 3.31
C VAL A 66 -21.55 -7.64 4.04
N GLY A 67 -22.77 -8.14 4.26
CA GLY A 67 -23.88 -7.30 4.73
C GLY A 67 -24.18 -6.16 3.75
N LYS A 68 -23.86 -4.93 4.13
CA LYS A 68 -23.99 -3.73 3.27
C LYS A 68 -22.64 -3.20 2.76
N ALA A 69 -21.53 -3.79 3.17
CA ALA A 69 -20.19 -3.33 2.81
C ALA A 69 -19.71 -4.00 1.52
N LYS A 70 -19.21 -3.21 0.58
CA LYS A 70 -18.44 -3.70 -0.57
C LYS A 70 -17.00 -3.94 -0.13
N MET A 71 -16.47 -5.10 -0.48
CA MET A 71 -15.10 -5.51 -0.18
C MET A 71 -14.23 -5.35 -1.42
N TYR A 72 -12.97 -4.97 -1.19
CA TYR A 72 -12.02 -4.64 -2.24
C TYR A 72 -10.65 -5.24 -1.94
N GLU A 73 -9.99 -5.73 -2.98
CA GLU A 73 -8.62 -6.24 -2.92
C GLU A 73 -7.72 -5.52 -3.93
N LEU A 74 -6.41 -5.65 -3.73
CA LEU A 74 -5.41 -5.23 -4.70
C LEU A 74 -5.50 -6.14 -5.94
N ASN A 75 -5.62 -5.56 -7.12
CA ASN A 75 -5.83 -6.34 -8.34
C ASN A 75 -4.52 -6.90 -8.90
N LEU A 76 -4.03 -7.99 -8.31
CA LEU A 76 -2.83 -8.68 -8.77
C LEU A 76 -2.98 -9.30 -10.17
N LYS A 77 -4.15 -9.29 -10.81
CA LYS A 77 -4.29 -9.68 -12.23
C LYS A 77 -3.83 -8.56 -13.18
N ASN A 78 -3.76 -7.32 -12.70
CA ASN A 78 -3.28 -6.18 -13.49
C ASN A 78 -1.74 -6.17 -13.52
N PRO A 79 -1.10 -6.21 -14.71
CA PRO A 79 0.36 -6.24 -14.81
C PRO A 79 1.04 -4.97 -14.28
N VAL A 80 0.37 -3.82 -14.32
CA VAL A 80 0.88 -2.57 -13.72
C VAL A 80 0.93 -2.69 -12.21
N VAL A 81 -0.11 -3.27 -11.61
CA VAL A 81 -0.18 -3.49 -10.16
C VAL A 81 0.88 -4.47 -9.69
N LYS A 82 1.08 -5.59 -10.42
CA LYS A 82 2.17 -6.52 -10.12
C LYS A 82 3.53 -5.84 -10.10
N LYS A 83 3.84 -5.05 -11.15
CA LYS A 83 5.10 -4.31 -11.23
C LYS A 83 5.25 -3.29 -10.10
N PHE A 84 4.18 -2.60 -9.72
CA PHE A 84 4.21 -1.68 -8.59
C PHE A 84 4.49 -2.39 -7.27
N ARG A 85 3.85 -3.54 -7.03
CA ARG A 85 4.11 -4.38 -5.86
C ARG A 85 5.55 -4.86 -5.82
N ASP A 86 6.07 -5.36 -6.94
CA ASP A 86 7.46 -5.83 -7.00
C ASP A 86 8.43 -4.67 -6.73
N PHE A 87 8.16 -3.49 -7.28
CA PHE A 87 8.91 -2.26 -6.98
C PHE A 87 8.84 -1.85 -5.51
N PHE A 88 7.66 -1.96 -4.88
CA PHE A 88 7.45 -1.67 -3.47
C PHE A 88 8.38 -2.53 -2.59
N TRP A 89 8.36 -3.85 -2.80
CA TRP A 89 9.19 -4.78 -2.03
C TRP A 89 10.68 -4.62 -2.34
N GLU A 90 11.04 -4.41 -3.60
CA GLU A 90 12.43 -4.17 -3.99
C GLU A 90 13.00 -2.91 -3.32
N THR A 91 12.21 -1.84 -3.21
CA THR A 91 12.63 -0.63 -2.48
C THR A 91 12.94 -0.96 -1.02
N ALA A 92 12.09 -1.75 -0.37
CA ALA A 92 12.29 -2.15 1.02
C ALA A 92 13.58 -2.98 1.18
N HIS A 93 13.79 -3.97 0.31
CA HIS A 93 15.01 -4.79 0.31
C HIS A 93 16.27 -3.96 0.09
N GLN A 94 16.25 -3.05 -0.90
CA GLN A 94 17.40 -2.22 -1.23
C GLN A 94 17.78 -1.31 -0.06
N LYS A 95 16.80 -0.71 0.62
CA LYS A 95 17.07 0.13 1.79
C LYS A 95 17.70 -0.63 2.94
N ILE A 96 17.18 -1.84 3.24
CA ILE A 96 17.73 -2.71 4.29
C ILE A 96 19.18 -3.07 3.97
N LYS A 97 19.46 -3.42 2.71
CA LYS A 97 20.81 -3.73 2.25
C LYS A 97 21.77 -2.56 2.46
N GLU A 98 21.38 -1.35 2.09
CA GLU A 98 22.19 -0.13 2.29
C GLU A 98 22.46 0.17 3.77
N GLU A 99 21.49 -0.09 4.65
CA GLU A 99 21.64 0.09 6.10
C GLU A 99 22.67 -0.90 6.67
N LEU A 100 22.59 -2.17 6.27
CA LEU A 100 23.53 -3.22 6.68
C LEU A 100 24.96 -2.92 6.21
N GLU A 101 25.14 -2.56 4.93
CA GLU A 101 26.45 -2.18 4.38
C GLU A 101 27.05 -0.97 5.10
N ARG A 102 26.22 -0.02 5.53
CA ARG A 102 26.65 1.14 6.33
C ARG A 102 27.08 0.73 7.74
N GLU A 103 26.35 -0.16 8.41
CA GLU A 103 26.71 -0.66 9.73
C GLU A 103 28.03 -1.44 9.70
N GLU A 104 28.23 -2.30 8.70
CA GLU A 104 29.47 -3.04 8.50
C GLU A 104 30.67 -2.10 8.29
N MET A 105 30.51 -1.04 7.49
CA MET A 105 31.56 -0.03 7.30
C MET A 105 31.88 0.77 8.57
N LEU A 106 30.88 1.05 9.42
CA LEU A 106 31.09 1.78 10.67
C LEU A 106 31.71 0.92 11.77
N ALA A 107 31.58 -0.40 11.66
CA ALA A 107 32.16 -1.37 12.59
C ALA A 107 33.60 -1.80 12.23
N ALA A 108 34.09 -1.45 11.04
CA ALA A 108 35.44 -1.74 10.53
C ALA A 108 36.44 -0.60 10.80
#